data_AF-A0A7S3C040-F1
#
_entry.id   AF-A0A7S3C040-F1
#
_cell.length_a   1.000
_cell.length_b   1.000
_cell.length_c   1.000
_cell.angle_alpha   90.00
_cell.angle_beta   90.00
_cell.angle_gamma   90.00
#
_symmetry.space_group_name_H-M   'P 1'
#
loop_
_entity.id
_entity.type
_entity.pdbx_description
1 polymer ?
#
loop_
_entity_poly.entity_id
_entity_poly.type
_entity_poly.pdbx_seq_one_letter_code
_entity_poly.pdbx_strand_id
1 'polypeptide(L)'
;KGFGIIIEPYDERTPTLHDPLFQLCCNDASIAIKPVFEKFQSVVITSGTLSPIDMYPKILGFEPCAVHSFAMSYSRNIIRPLVITRGSDQSALSSKFDTRSDPATIRNYGKLLVDLAAVVPDGM
;
A
#
# COMPACT_ATOMS: atom_id res chain seq x y z
N LYS A 1 18.92 -4.28 -18.71
CA LYS A 1 18.74 -5.07 -17.46
C LYS A 1 17.95 -4.20 -16.49
N GLY A 2 16.92 -4.73 -15.83
CA GLY A 2 16.04 -3.95 -14.93
C GLY A 2 14.90 -3.18 -15.62
N PHE A 3 14.83 -3.16 -16.95
CA PHE A 3 13.73 -2.54 -17.71
C PHE A 3 12.97 -3.60 -18.51
N GLY A 4 11.65 -3.43 -18.62
CA GLY A 4 10.75 -4.20 -19.45
C GLY A 4 10.01 -3.30 -20.43
N ILE A 5 9.65 -3.83 -21.60
CA ILE A 5 8.81 -3.15 -22.58
C ILE A 5 7.46 -3.87 -22.58
N ILE A 6 6.39 -3.11 -22.37
CA ILE A 6 5.02 -3.58 -22.43
C ILE A 6 4.35 -2.87 -23.60
N ILE A 7 3.73 -3.65 -24.48
CA ILE A 7 2.99 -3.14 -25.63
C ILE A 7 1.58 -3.68 -25.49
N GLU A 8 0.64 -2.77 -25.25
CA GLU A 8 -0.77 -3.07 -25.06
C GLU A 8 -1.53 -2.53 -26.27
N PRO A 9 -2.12 -3.38 -27.12
CA PRO A 9 -2.84 -2.91 -28.30
C PRO A 9 -4.22 -2.30 -27.98
N TYR A 10 -4.76 -2.60 -26.80
CA TYR A 10 -6.07 -2.15 -26.32
C TYR A 10 -6.04 -1.96 -24.80
N ASP A 11 -6.86 -1.05 -24.28
CA ASP A 11 -7.18 -0.97 -22.85
C ASP A 11 -8.13 -2.13 -22.47
N GLU A 12 -7.80 -2.87 -21.40
CA GLU A 12 -8.64 -3.95 -20.85
C GLU A 12 -10.08 -3.49 -20.53
N ARG A 13 -10.28 -2.20 -20.22
CA ARG A 13 -11.59 -1.64 -19.87
C ARG A 13 -12.44 -1.33 -21.10
N THR A 14 -11.82 -1.12 -22.26
CA THR A 14 -12.49 -0.77 -23.52
C THR A 14 -11.86 -1.51 -24.70
N PRO A 15 -12.03 -2.84 -24.78
CA PRO A 15 -11.33 -3.68 -25.76
C PRO A 15 -11.74 -3.43 -27.22
N THR A 16 -12.86 -2.74 -27.45
CA THR A 16 -13.36 -2.41 -28.79
C THR A 16 -12.74 -1.14 -29.36
N LEU A 17 -12.09 -0.32 -28.54
CA LEU A 17 -11.42 0.91 -28.97
C LEU A 17 -9.92 0.60 -29.18
N HIS A 18 -9.43 0.80 -30.40
CA HIS A 18 -8.00 0.67 -30.69
C HIS A 18 -7.22 1.82 -30.07
N ASP A 19 -6.54 1.57 -28.95
CA ASP A 19 -5.68 2.51 -28.25
C ASP A 19 -4.33 1.86 -27.92
N PRO A 20 -3.37 1.84 -28.86
CA PRO A 20 -2.11 1.16 -28.67
C PRO A 20 -1.18 1.96 -27.74
N LEU A 21 -0.82 1.36 -26.61
CA LEU A 21 0.12 1.91 -25.63
C LEU A 21 1.46 1.19 -25.72
N PHE A 22 2.53 1.98 -25.73
CA PHE A 22 3.91 1.51 -25.60
C PHE A 22 4.48 2.03 -24.28
N GLN A 23 4.79 1.14 -23.35
CA GLN A 23 5.30 1.50 -22.03
C GLN A 23 6.69 0.89 -21.79
N LEU A 24 7.65 1.76 -21.49
CA LEU A 24 8.95 1.36 -20.95
C LEU A 24 8.87 1.37 -19.43
N CYS A 25 8.90 0.19 -18.81
CA CYS A 25 8.79 0.01 -17.37
C CYS A 25 10.17 -0.18 -16.75
N CYS A 26 10.49 0.61 -15.71
CA CYS A 26 11.64 0.36 -14.84
C CYS A 26 11.21 -0.53 -13.68
N ASN A 27 11.81 -1.72 -13.57
CA ASN A 27 11.52 -2.72 -12.54
C ASN A 27 12.61 -2.79 -11.47
N ASP A 28 13.67 -1.97 -11.59
CA ASP A 28 14.80 -1.95 -10.66
C ASP A 28 14.97 -0.55 -10.09
N ALA A 29 14.46 -0.35 -8.87
CA ALA A 29 14.50 0.93 -8.17
C ALA A 29 15.94 1.35 -7.78
N SER A 30 16.88 0.39 -7.69
CA SER A 30 18.27 0.69 -7.32
C SER A 30 18.98 1.58 -8.34
N ILE A 31 18.59 1.46 -9.62
CA ILE A 31 19.19 2.22 -10.73
C ILE A 31 19.04 3.73 -10.51
N ALA A 32 17.88 4.18 -10.05
CA ALA A 32 17.59 5.59 -9.86
C ALA A 32 18.33 6.20 -8.67
N ILE A 33 18.50 5.44 -7.58
CA ILE A 33 19.10 5.95 -6.35
C ILE A 33 20.61 5.73 -6.27
N LYS A 34 21.17 4.82 -7.06
CA LYS A 34 22.61 4.53 -7.09
C LYS A 34 23.51 5.78 -7.17
N PRO A 35 23.25 6.79 -8.02
CA PRO A 35 24.08 7.99 -8.06
C PRO A 35 24.05 8.81 -6.76
N VAL A 36 22.96 8.72 -5.98
CA VAL A 36 22.85 9.40 -4.68
C VAL A 36 23.82 8.76 -3.68
N PHE A 37 23.85 7.43 -3.62
CA PHE A 37 24.77 6.69 -2.75
C PHE A 37 26.24 6.84 -3.16
N GLU A 38 26.53 6.98 -4.45
CA GLU A 38 27.91 7.20 -4.93
C GLU A 38 28.41 8.64 -4.73
N LYS A 39 27.51 9.63 -4.79
CA LYS A 39 27.87 11.05 -4.73
C LYS A 39 27.98 11.59 -3.30
N PHE A 40 27.15 11.11 -2.38
CA PHE A 40 27.08 11.64 -1.03
C PHE A 40 27.70 10.68 -0.03
N GLN A 41 28.49 11.21 0.89
CA GLN A 41 29.15 10.41 1.93
C GLN A 41 28.16 9.73 2.89
N SER A 42 27.05 10.40 3.20
CA SER A 42 26.02 9.89 4.11
C SER A 42 24.63 10.25 3.60
N VAL A 43 23.76 9.26 3.56
CA VAL A 43 22.36 9.37 3.13
C VAL A 43 21.48 8.80 4.23
N VAL A 44 20.53 9.59 4.72
CA VAL A 44 19.62 9.18 5.80
C VAL A 44 18.21 9.08 5.25
N ILE A 45 17.62 7.89 5.31
CA ILE A 45 16.23 7.64 4.94
C ILE A 45 15.39 7.61 6.22
N THR A 46 14.42 8.52 6.32
CA THR A 46 13.50 8.58 7.46
C THR A 46 12.05 8.56 6.97
N SER A 47 11.21 7.78 7.64
CA SER A 47 9.75 7.84 7.47
C SER A 47 9.08 7.20 8.69
N GLY A 48 7.89 7.70 9.02
CA GLY A 48 7.09 7.20 10.15
C GLY A 48 6.38 5.87 9.87
N THR A 49 6.42 5.38 8.64
CA THR A 49 5.63 4.21 8.19
C THR A 49 6.46 3.17 7.44
N LEU A 50 7.80 3.21 7.54
CA LEU A 50 8.66 2.19 6.94
C LEU A 50 8.41 0.83 7.59
N SER A 51 7.72 -0.06 6.88
CA SER A 51 7.44 -1.41 7.36
C SER A 51 7.28 -2.39 6.17
N PRO A 52 8.00 -3.52 6.14
CA PRO A 52 9.10 -3.89 7.05
C PRO A 52 10.41 -3.19 6.62
N ILE A 53 11.17 -2.68 7.60
CA ILE A 53 12.34 -1.81 7.34
C ILE A 53 13.52 -2.55 6.66
N ASP A 54 13.59 -3.87 6.78
CA ASP A 54 14.64 -4.71 6.21
C ASP A 54 14.50 -4.94 4.69
N MET A 55 13.36 -4.57 4.12
CA MET A 55 13.10 -4.72 2.68
C MET A 55 13.78 -3.64 1.85
N TYR A 56 13.88 -2.42 2.37
CA TYR A 56 14.41 -1.26 1.64
C TYR A 56 15.87 -1.41 1.20
N PRO A 57 16.80 -1.91 2.06
CA PRO A 57 18.16 -2.22 1.63
C PRO A 57 18.23 -3.19 0.45
N LYS A 58 17.36 -4.22 0.46
CA LYS A 58 17.31 -5.26 -0.58
C LYS A 58 16.79 -4.71 -1.91
N ILE A 59 15.75 -3.86 -1.88
CA ILE A 59 15.15 -3.27 -3.09
C ILE A 59 16.03 -2.19 -3.70
N LEU A 60 16.62 -1.34 -2.86
CA LEU A 60 17.40 -0.18 -3.30
C LEU A 60 18.90 -0.49 -3.49
N GLY A 61 19.36 -1.67 -3.09
CA GLY A 61 20.71 -2.16 -3.36
C GLY A 61 21.79 -1.42 -2.56
N PHE A 62 21.59 -1.22 -1.26
CA PHE A 62 22.58 -0.58 -0.38
C PHE A 62 22.73 -1.30 0.95
N GLU A 63 23.84 -1.07 1.64
CA GLU A 63 24.11 -1.60 2.98
C GLU A 63 24.01 -0.45 4.00
N PRO A 64 22.96 -0.41 4.84
CA PRO A 64 22.83 0.63 5.87
C PRO A 64 23.82 0.40 7.01
N CYS A 65 24.47 1.47 7.47
CA CYS A 65 25.28 1.43 8.69
C CYS A 65 24.43 1.27 9.96
N ALA A 66 23.20 1.79 9.96
CA ALA A 66 22.29 1.73 11.09
C ALA A 66 20.85 1.60 10.60
N VAL A 67 20.06 0.79 11.30
CA VAL A 67 18.63 0.61 11.06
C VAL A 67 17.94 0.70 12.41
N HIS A 68 17.09 1.70 12.58
CA HIS A 68 16.38 1.94 13.83
C HIS A 68 14.89 2.13 13.58
N SER A 69 14.08 1.47 14.41
CA SER A 69 12.67 1.75 14.54
C SER A 69 12.42 2.30 15.94
N PHE A 70 11.81 3.47 16.01
CA PHE A 70 11.50 4.13 17.26
C PHE A 70 10.04 3.87 17.59
N ALA A 71 9.81 3.13 18.68
CA ALA A 71 8.47 2.94 19.18
C ALA A 71 7.89 4.28 19.65
N MET A 72 6.66 4.53 19.25
CA MET A 72 5.91 5.70 19.66
C MET A 72 5.63 5.62 21.17
N SER A 73 5.97 6.67 21.92
CA SER A 73 5.75 6.75 23.36
C SER A 73 4.76 7.87 23.68
N TYR A 74 3.68 7.51 24.37
CA TYR A 74 2.70 8.46 24.88
C TYR A 74 2.36 8.10 26.33
N SER A 75 1.94 9.10 27.11
CA SER A 75 1.48 8.88 28.48
C SER A 75 0.18 8.06 28.55
N ARG A 76 -0.56 7.97 27.44
CA ARG A 76 -1.82 7.23 27.30
C ARG A 76 -1.93 6.61 25.90
N ASN A 77 -2.73 5.56 25.77
CA ASN A 77 -3.02 4.91 24.49
C ASN A 77 -3.97 5.77 23.64
N ILE A 78 -3.40 6.62 22.78
CA ILE A 78 -4.16 7.57 21.94
C ILE A 78 -4.67 6.98 20.62
N ILE A 79 -4.09 5.89 20.13
CA ILE A 79 -4.52 5.20 18.91
C ILE A 79 -4.88 3.75 19.25
N ARG A 80 -6.06 3.30 18.83
CA ARG A 80 -6.58 1.95 19.07
C ARG A 80 -6.95 1.28 17.75
N PRO A 81 -6.01 0.64 17.04
CA PRO A 81 -6.34 -0.07 15.82
C PRO A 81 -7.23 -1.26 16.15
N LEU A 82 -8.32 -1.42 15.41
CA LEU A 82 -9.24 -2.55 15.51
C LEU A 82 -9.35 -3.21 14.14
N VAL A 83 -9.09 -4.52 14.07
CA VAL A 83 -9.27 -5.31 12.85
C VAL A 83 -10.64 -5.97 12.89
N ILE A 84 -11.52 -5.58 11.97
CA ILE A 84 -12.86 -6.14 11.83
C ILE A 84 -12.82 -7.24 10.78
N THR A 85 -13.03 -8.48 11.21
CA THR A 85 -12.94 -9.67 10.35
C THR A 85 -14.30 -10.21 9.93
N ARG A 86 -15.39 -9.81 10.61
CA ARG A 86 -16.74 -10.34 10.39
C ARG A 86 -17.80 -9.25 10.49
N GLY A 87 -18.86 -9.42 9.72
CA GLY A 87 -20.07 -8.61 9.78
C GLY A 87 -20.98 -8.97 10.95
N SER A 88 -22.05 -8.18 11.12
CA SER A 88 -23.06 -8.40 12.16
C SER A 88 -23.77 -9.75 12.05
N ASP A 89 -23.84 -10.29 10.84
CA ASP A 89 -24.40 -11.62 10.51
C ASP A 89 -23.36 -12.75 10.59
N GLN A 90 -22.18 -12.50 11.17
CA GLN A 90 -21.04 -13.43 11.25
C GLN A 90 -20.44 -13.86 9.90
N SER A 91 -20.85 -13.25 8.80
CA SER A 91 -20.19 -13.46 7.50
C SER A 91 -18.77 -12.86 7.52
N ALA A 92 -17.85 -13.50 6.78
CA ALA A 92 -16.49 -13.00 6.67
C ALA A 92 -16.48 -11.69 5.86
N LEU A 93 -15.91 -10.64 6.43
CA LEU A 93 -15.80 -9.35 5.76
C LEU A 93 -14.51 -9.33 4.94
N SER A 94 -14.62 -9.21 3.62
CA SER A 94 -13.47 -9.25 2.72
C SER A 94 -13.72 -8.46 1.44
N SER A 95 -12.69 -7.77 0.97
CA SER A 95 -12.67 -7.09 -0.33
C SER A 95 -12.03 -7.93 -1.43
N LYS A 96 -11.92 -9.26 -1.26
CA LYS A 96 -11.42 -10.18 -2.29
C LYS A 96 -12.23 -10.00 -3.58
N PHE A 97 -11.54 -10.05 -4.73
CA PHE A 97 -12.15 -9.81 -6.06
C PHE A 97 -13.43 -10.61 -6.30
N ASP A 98 -13.46 -11.88 -5.91
CA ASP A 98 -14.62 -12.77 -6.11
C ASP A 98 -15.82 -12.41 -5.21
N THR A 99 -15.57 -11.86 -4.02
CA THR A 99 -16.60 -11.63 -2.99
C THR A 99 -17.01 -10.17 -2.88
N ARG A 100 -16.29 -9.24 -3.52
CA ARG A 100 -16.55 -7.79 -3.41
C ARG A 100 -17.92 -7.37 -3.97
N SER A 101 -18.48 -8.13 -4.91
CA SER A 101 -19.78 -7.86 -5.53
C SER A 101 -20.94 -8.56 -4.81
N ASP A 102 -20.65 -9.38 -3.78
CA ASP A 102 -21.68 -10.05 -3.00
C ASP A 102 -22.51 -9.00 -2.22
N PRO A 103 -23.84 -8.95 -2.41
CA PRO A 103 -24.71 -8.04 -1.66
C PRO A 103 -24.56 -8.17 -0.14
N ALA A 104 -24.25 -9.36 0.39
CA ALA A 104 -24.06 -9.54 1.83
C ALA A 104 -22.81 -8.79 2.34
N THR A 105 -21.70 -8.87 1.62
CA THR A 105 -20.46 -8.14 1.93
C THR A 105 -20.68 -6.63 1.89
N ILE A 106 -21.33 -6.13 0.83
CA ILE A 106 -21.63 -4.71 0.65
C ILE A 106 -22.53 -4.20 1.80
N ARG A 107 -23.57 -4.96 2.15
CA ARG A 107 -24.47 -4.63 3.26
C ARG A 107 -23.71 -4.56 4.59
N ASN A 108 -22.80 -5.49 4.86
CA ASN A 108 -22.03 -5.50 6.10
C ASN A 108 -21.05 -4.32 6.20
N TYR A 109 -20.38 -3.94 5.10
CA TYR A 109 -19.60 -2.70 5.06
C TYR A 109 -20.47 -1.46 5.26
N GLY A 110 -21.63 -1.40 4.61
CA GLY A 110 -22.57 -0.29 4.77
C GLY A 110 -23.06 -0.16 6.22
N LYS A 111 -23.43 -1.29 6.84
CA LYS A 111 -23.85 -1.31 8.25
C LYS A 111 -22.72 -0.86 9.18
N LEU A 112 -21.49 -1.32 8.96
CA LEU A 112 -20.34 -0.89 9.73
C LEU A 112 -20.13 0.63 9.66
N LEU A 113 -20.25 1.22 8.47
CA LEU A 113 -20.11 2.68 8.29
C LEU A 113 -21.21 3.45 9.03
N VAL A 114 -22.47 2.99 8.94
CA VAL A 114 -23.59 3.62 9.66
C VAL A 114 -23.37 3.54 11.18
N ASP A 115 -22.96 2.37 11.69
CA ASP A 115 -22.75 2.16 13.12
C ASP A 115 -21.55 3.00 13.64
N LEU A 116 -20.50 3.19 12.84
CA LEU A 116 -19.37 4.07 13.19
C LEU A 116 -19.74 5.54 13.12
N ALA A 117 -20.47 5.98 12.09
CA ALA A 117 -20.86 7.37 11.91
C ALA A 117 -21.77 7.88 13.03
N ALA A 118 -22.51 6.99 13.68
CA ALA A 118 -23.33 7.32 14.85
C ALA A 118 -22.52 7.60 16.13
N VAL A 119 -21.25 7.16 16.19
CA VAL A 119 -20.42 7.21 17.41
C VAL A 119 -19.20 8.11 17.24
N VAL A 120 -18.67 8.26 16.03
CA VAL A 120 -17.48 9.08 15.75
C VAL A 120 -17.88 10.53 15.47
N PRO A 121 -17.53 11.48 16.35
CA PRO A 121 -17.80 12.90 16.11
C PRO A 121 -16.79 13.48 15.10
N ASP A 122 -17.17 14.60 14.48
CA ASP A 122 -16.27 15.49 13.74
C ASP A 122 -15.54 14.86 12.53
N GLY A 123 -16.17 13.88 11.88
CA GLY A 123 -15.74 13.29 10.61
C GLY A 123 -15.16 11.88 10.76
N MET A 124 -15.46 11.04 9.77
CA MET A 124 -14.87 9.71 9.59
C MET A 124 -13.98 9.68 8.35
#